data_AF-A0A9Q1BS84-F1
#
_entry.id   AF-A0A9Q1BS84-F1
#
_cell.length_a   1.000
_cell.length_b   1.000
_cell.length_c   1.000
_cell.angle_alpha   90.00
_cell.angle_beta   90.00
_cell.angle_gamma   90.00
#
_symmetry.space_group_name_H-M   'P 1'
#
loop_
_entity.id
_entity.type
_entity.pdbx_description
1 polymer ?
#
loop_
_entity_poly.entity_id
_entity_poly.type
_entity_poly.pdbx_seq_one_letter_code
_entity_poly.pdbx_strand_id
1 'polypeptide(L)'
;MICINTQGSFTCECDSDHSWVENQCVANPYRSDLRCGGGFIAPNGDVAICNKDGVFYCCSNANWCGNTIHHCICSGCINYRGFRR
;
A
#
# COMPACT_ATOMS: atom_id res chain seq x y z
N MET A 1 -8.58 10.74 -7.75
CA MET A 1 -9.61 11.41 -6.94
C MET A 1 -10.89 11.30 -7.73
N ILE A 2 -11.84 10.50 -7.25
CA ILE A 2 -13.15 10.33 -7.88
C ILE A 2 -14.13 11.13 -7.03
N CYS A 3 -14.80 12.10 -7.64
CA CYS A 3 -15.85 12.88 -6.98
C CYS A 3 -17.21 12.51 -7.58
N ILE A 4 -18.13 12.10 -6.71
CA ILE A 4 -19.51 11.80 -7.07
C ILE A 4 -20.41 12.91 -6.55
N ASN A 5 -21.22 13.47 -7.45
CA ASN A 5 -22.21 14.49 -7.11
C ASN A 5 -23.44 13.78 -6.52
N THR A 6 -23.72 14.03 -5.25
CA THR A 6 -24.92 13.58 -4.53
C THR A 6 -25.89 14.76 -4.42
N GLN A 7 -27.20 14.53 -4.37
CA GLN A 7 -28.20 15.63 -4.33
C GLN A 7 -27.92 16.59 -3.16
N GLY A 8 -27.24 17.71 -3.46
CA GLY A 8 -26.87 18.75 -2.49
C GLY A 8 -25.41 18.73 -1.98
N SER A 9 -24.55 17.79 -2.39
CA SER A 9 -23.13 17.73 -1.97
C SER A 9 -22.25 16.95 -2.96
N PHE A 10 -20.94 17.22 -3.00
CA PHE A 10 -19.97 16.36 -3.69
C PHE A 10 -19.21 15.52 -2.65
N THR A 11 -19.20 14.20 -2.83
CA THR A 11 -18.35 13.30 -2.04
C THR A 11 -17.15 12.95 -2.91
N CYS A 12 -15.95 13.30 -2.45
CA CYS A 12 -14.72 12.90 -3.12
C CYS A 12 -14.04 11.79 -2.34
N GLU A 13 -13.61 10.76 -3.03
CA GLU A 13 -12.77 9.70 -2.49
C GLU A 13 -11.43 9.67 -3.23
N CYS A 14 -10.38 9.34 -2.49
CA CYS A 14 -9.07 9.09 -3.09
C CYS A 14 -9.13 7.82 -3.92
N ASP A 15 -8.30 7.74 -4.97
CA ASP A 15 -8.13 6.49 -5.69
C ASP A 15 -7.54 5.43 -4.75
N SER A 16 -7.69 4.14 -5.06
CA SER A 16 -7.20 3.03 -4.24
C SER A 16 -5.71 3.09 -3.87
N ASP A 17 -4.95 3.86 -4.64
CA ASP A 17 -3.51 4.08 -4.52
C ASP A 17 -3.14 5.35 -3.73
N HIS A 18 -4.13 6.05 -3.16
CA HIS A 18 -3.95 7.24 -2.34
C HIS A 18 -4.71 7.10 -1.00
N SER A 19 -4.22 7.76 0.05
CA SER A 19 -4.89 7.85 1.36
C SER A 19 -5.29 9.28 1.65
N TRP A 20 -6.43 9.46 2.33
CA TRP A 20 -6.85 10.75 2.85
C TRP A 20 -6.02 11.12 4.08
N VAL A 21 -5.15 12.13 3.94
CA VAL A 21 -4.33 12.70 5.02
C VAL A 21 -4.54 14.21 5.01
N GLU A 22 -4.94 14.79 6.15
CA GLU A 22 -5.09 16.24 6.33
C GLU A 22 -5.85 16.95 5.19
N ASN A 23 -6.98 16.39 4.77
CA ASN A 23 -7.84 16.92 3.70
C ASN A 23 -7.19 16.89 2.29
N GLN A 24 -6.21 16.01 2.08
CA GLN A 24 -5.59 15.77 0.78
C GLN A 24 -5.44 14.27 0.48
N CYS A 25 -5.47 13.92 -0.80
CA CYS A 25 -5.09 12.59 -1.27
C CYS A 25 -3.58 12.51 -1.40
N VAL A 26 -2.94 11.77 -0.51
CA VAL A 26 -1.50 11.52 -0.53
C VAL A 26 -1.24 10.16 -1.15
N ALA A 27 -0.29 10.10 -2.06
CA ALA A 27 0.09 8.86 -2.73
C ALA A 27 0.63 7.83 -1.74
N ASN A 28 0.16 6.59 -1.83
CA ASN A 28 0.56 5.53 -0.92
C ASN A 28 1.98 5.03 -1.23
N PRO A 29 2.73 4.56 -0.23
CA PRO A 29 3.99 3.85 -0.44
C PRO A 29 3.79 2.37 -0.82
N TYR A 30 2.53 1.91 -0.90
CA TYR A 30 2.13 0.55 -1.26
C TYR A 30 1.15 0.57 -2.42
N ARG A 31 1.02 -0.56 -3.13
CA ARG A 31 0.17 -0.69 -4.33
C ARG A 31 -1.09 -1.50 -4.03
N SER A 32 -2.19 -1.14 -4.67
CA SER A 32 -3.47 -1.88 -4.60
C SER A 32 -3.39 -3.29 -5.22
N ASP A 33 -2.46 -3.53 -6.15
CA ASP A 33 -2.20 -4.85 -6.77
C ASP A 33 -1.31 -5.78 -5.92
N LEU A 34 -0.96 -5.36 -4.69
CA LEU A 34 -0.14 -6.12 -3.74
C LEU A 34 1.29 -6.45 -4.23
N ARG A 35 1.81 -5.77 -5.25
CA ARG A 35 3.23 -5.90 -5.64
C ARG A 35 4.13 -5.04 -4.77
N CYS A 36 5.33 -5.55 -4.48
CA CYS A 36 6.32 -4.90 -3.61
C CYS A 36 7.75 -5.18 -4.10
N GLY A 37 8.74 -4.47 -3.58
CA GLY A 37 10.16 -4.68 -3.88
C GLY A 37 10.65 -3.96 -5.14
N GLY A 38 11.96 -4.03 -5.41
CA GLY A 38 12.67 -3.14 -6.36
C GLY A 38 12.22 -3.18 -7.82
N GLY A 39 11.41 -4.16 -8.22
CA GLY A 39 10.79 -4.21 -9.54
C GLY A 39 9.48 -3.41 -9.68
N PHE A 40 8.97 -2.85 -8.57
CA PHE A 40 7.67 -2.20 -8.51
C PHE A 40 7.78 -0.86 -7.82
N ILE A 41 7.32 0.19 -8.50
CA ILE A 41 7.27 1.55 -7.95
C ILE A 41 5.87 1.80 -7.41
N ALA A 42 5.79 2.35 -6.20
CA ALA A 42 4.55 2.75 -5.57
C ALA A 42 4.05 4.09 -6.13
N PRO A 43 2.77 4.42 -5.90
CA PRO A 43 2.20 5.71 -6.31
C PRO A 43 2.99 6.92 -5.83
N ASN A 44 3.65 6.82 -4.66
CA ASN A 44 4.49 7.88 -4.11
C ASN A 44 5.84 8.08 -4.82
N GLY A 45 6.18 7.23 -5.80
CA GLY A 45 7.42 7.30 -6.57
C GLY A 45 8.58 6.46 -6.01
N ASP A 46 8.43 5.88 -4.81
CA ASP A 46 9.44 5.03 -4.20
C ASP A 46 9.27 3.55 -4.59
N VAL A 47 10.24 2.71 -4.21
CA VAL A 47 10.09 1.26 -4.26
C VAL A 47 8.88 0.84 -3.42
N ALA A 48 7.97 0.08 -4.03
CA ALA A 48 6.73 -0.32 -3.39
C ALA A 48 6.97 -1.20 -2.16
N ILE A 49 6.35 -0.81 -1.04
CA ILE A 49 6.30 -1.60 0.19
C ILE A 49 4.94 -2.28 0.34
N CYS A 50 4.82 -3.13 1.36
CA CYS A 50 3.53 -3.63 1.80
C CYS A 50 2.95 -2.74 2.91
N ASN A 51 1.64 -2.57 2.93
CA ASN A 51 0.98 -1.76 3.94
C ASN A 51 1.20 -2.36 5.34
N LYS A 52 1.98 -1.68 6.18
CA LYS A 52 2.31 -2.12 7.55
C LYS A 52 1.10 -2.19 8.48
N ASP A 53 0.09 -1.36 8.22
CA ASP A 53 -1.14 -1.28 9.00
C ASP A 53 -2.26 -2.15 8.40
N GLY A 54 -2.02 -2.71 7.21
CA GLY A 54 -2.96 -3.58 6.50
C GLY A 54 -2.84 -5.07 6.87
N VAL A 55 -3.70 -5.89 6.26
CA VAL A 55 -3.71 -7.35 6.46
C VAL A 55 -2.47 -8.01 5.87
N PHE A 56 -1.99 -7.54 4.72
CA PHE A 56 -0.86 -8.09 3.97
C PHE A 56 0.40 -7.25 4.16
N TYR A 57 1.05 -7.40 5.30
CA TYR A 57 2.16 -6.54 5.74
C TYR A 57 3.56 -7.11 5.43
N CYS A 58 3.67 -8.30 4.85
CA CYS A 58 4.96 -8.90 4.49
C CYS A 58 5.18 -8.93 2.99
N CYS A 59 6.32 -8.45 2.52
CA CYS A 59 6.77 -8.61 1.14
C CYS A 59 7.59 -9.90 1.03
N SER A 60 7.08 -10.86 0.26
CA SER A 60 7.79 -12.10 -0.08
C SER A 60 8.95 -11.85 -1.05
N ASN A 61 9.85 -12.83 -1.16
CA ASN A 61 10.91 -12.85 -2.19
C ASN A 61 10.36 -12.90 -3.64
N ALA A 62 9.07 -13.25 -3.81
CA ALA A 62 8.39 -13.25 -5.09
C ALA A 62 7.77 -11.88 -5.44
N ASN A 63 8.06 -10.82 -4.66
CA ASN A 63 7.54 -9.46 -4.88
C ASN A 63 6.00 -9.38 -4.75
N TRP A 64 5.46 -10.10 -3.76
CA TRP A 64 4.04 -10.10 -3.40
C TRP A 64 3.84 -9.84 -1.91
N CYS A 65 2.87 -8.97 -1.60
CA CYS A 65 2.40 -8.72 -0.24
C CYS A 65 1.47 -9.85 0.22
N GLY A 66 1.76 -10.36 1.42
CA GLY A 66 0.94 -11.35 2.09
C GLY A 66 1.15 -11.34 3.60
N ASN A 67 0.59 -12.33 4.28
CA ASN A 67 0.66 -12.47 5.74
C ASN A 67 0.92 -13.91 6.19
N THR A 68 1.20 -14.83 5.27
CA THR A 68 1.50 -16.23 5.59
C THR A 68 2.97 -16.41 5.94
N ILE A 69 3.32 -17.54 6.52
CA ILE A 69 4.72 -17.92 6.84
C ILE A 69 5.62 -17.79 5.61
N HIS A 70 5.18 -18.23 4.42
CA HIS A 70 5.96 -18.11 3.20
C HIS A 70 6.20 -16.65 2.74
N HIS A 71 5.33 -15.72 3.15
CA HIS A 71 5.50 -14.30 2.86
C HIS A 71 6.37 -13.58 3.90
N CYS A 72 6.33 -14.03 5.17
CA CYS A 72 6.95 -13.32 6.30
C CYS A 72 8.22 -13.97 6.86
N ILE A 73 8.43 -15.25 6.60
CA ILE A 73 9.52 -16.09 7.15
C ILE A 73 10.17 -16.87 6.00
N CYS A 74 10.67 -16.15 5.00
CA CYS A 74 11.47 -16.72 3.93
C CYS A 74 12.78 -15.94 3.76
N SER A 75 13.74 -16.50 3.03
CA SER A 75 14.99 -15.79 2.77
C SER A 75 14.72 -14.58 1.88
N GLY A 76 15.02 -13.38 2.40
CA GLY A 76 14.84 -12.11 1.68
C GLY A 76 13.45 -11.48 1.76
N CYS A 77 12.49 -12.03 2.52
CA CYS A 77 11.24 -11.30 2.77
C CYS A 77 11.41 -10.16 3.77
N ILE A 78 10.51 -9.18 3.69
CA ILE A 78 10.48 -8.02 4.58
C ILE A 78 9.12 -7.97 5.27
N ASN A 79 9.09 -8.01 6.60
CA ASN A 79 7.89 -7.85 7.41
C ASN A 79 7.75 -6.39 7.90
N TYR A 80 6.88 -5.60 7.27
CA TYR A 80 6.75 -4.17 7.57
C TYR A 80 6.01 -3.86 8.87
N ARG A 81 5.37 -4.85 9.53
CA ARG A 81 4.67 -4.63 10.81
C ARG A 81 5.62 -4.53 12.00
N GLY A 82 6.79 -5.16 11.90
CA GLY A 82 7.82 -5.20 12.95
C GLY A 82 8.93 -4.16 12.82
N PHE A 83 9.04 -3.49 11.67
CA PHE A 83 10.03 -2.43 11.48
C PHE A 83 9.53 -1.11 12.06
N ARG A 84 9.91 -0.81 13.31
CA ARG A 84 10.02 0.57 13.79
C ARG A 84 11.45 1.03 13.49
N ARG A 85 11.59 2.01 12.60
CA ARG A 85 12.79 2.87 12.58
C ARG A 85 12.65 3.91 13.67
#